data_AF-A0A927Z3I7-F1
#
_entry.id   AF-A0A927Z3I7-F1
#
_cell.length_a   1.000
_cell.length_b   1.000
_cell.length_c   1.000
_cell.angle_alpha   90.00
_cell.angle_beta   90.00
_cell.angle_gamma   90.00
#
_symmetry.space_group_name_H-M   'P 1'
#
loop_
_entity.id
_entity.type
_entity.pdbx_description
1 polymer ?
#
loop_
_entity_poly.entity_id
_entity_poly.type
_entity_poly.pdbx_seq_one_letter_code
_entity_poly.pdbx_strand_id
1 'polypeptide(L)' 'METVYYIVKSIDGDYANLVKEDEPGGDTKLVARALLPEGISEGCRLKFEFLQYEIV' A
#
# COMPACT_ATOMS: atom_id res chain seq x y z
N MET A 1 -16.32 -8.28 6.65
CA MET A 1 -15.03 -7.61 6.97
C MET A 1 -14.60 -6.92 5.68
N GLU A 2 -14.35 -5.62 5.71
CA GLU A 2 -13.96 -4.87 4.51
C GLU A 2 -12.46 -5.01 4.28
N THR A 3 -12.10 -5.82 3.29
CA THR A 3 -10.76 -5.85 2.71
C THR A 3 -10.59 -4.62 1.83
N VAL A 4 -9.52 -3.85 2.01
CA VAL A 4 -9.20 -2.71 1.13
C VAL A 4 -7.94 -3.02 0.34
N TYR A 5 -7.98 -2.81 -0.97
CA TYR A 5 -6.81 -2.97 -1.83
C TYR A 5 -6.14 -1.63 -2.10
N TYR A 6 -4.83 -1.63 -1.93
CA TYR A 6 -3.95 -0.52 -2.22
C TYR A 6 -2.93 -0.93 -3.29
N ILE A 7 -2.45 0.04 -4.05
CA ILE A 7 -1.35 -0.12 -4.98
C ILE A 7 -0.23 0.81 -4.54
N VAL A 8 0.99 0.28 -4.47
CA VAL A 8 2.18 1.09 -4.22
C VAL A 8 2.44 1.94 -5.44
N LYS A 9 2.25 3.25 -5.34
CA LYS A 9 2.50 4.19 -6.44
C LYS A 9 3.99 4.49 -6.60
N SER A 10 4.66 4.79 -5.48
CA SER A 10 6.10 5.07 -5.43
C SER A 10 6.65 4.78 -4.04
N ILE A 11 7.94 4.46 -3.95
CA ILE A 11 8.66 4.25 -2.68
C ILE A 11 9.77 5.30 -2.58
N ASP A 12 9.73 6.12 -1.54
CA ASP A 12 10.71 7.19 -1.30
C ASP A 12 11.40 6.95 0.06
N GLY A 13 12.63 6.43 0.01
CA GLY A 13 13.36 6.04 1.22
C GLY A 13 12.53 5.11 2.11
N ASP A 14 12.35 5.46 3.38
CA ASP A 14 11.59 4.68 4.36
C ASP A 14 10.06 4.76 4.22
N TYR A 15 9.54 5.42 3.19
CA TYR A 15 8.11 5.61 3.00
C TYR A 15 7.61 5.08 1.65
N ALA A 16 6.38 4.58 1.63
CA ALA A 16 5.68 4.12 0.45
C ALA A 16 4.38 4.91 0.28
N ASN A 17 4.13 5.37 -0.94
CA ASN A 17 2.89 6.03 -1.32
C ASN A 17 1.90 4.98 -1.81
N LEU A 18 0.83 4.76 -1.08
CA LEU A 18 -0.24 3.82 -1.39
C LEU A 18 -1.43 4.56 -1.99
N VAL A 19 -1.91 4.14 -3.14
CA VAL A 19 -3.21 4.58 -3.68
C VAL A 19 -4.23 3.49 -3.49
N LYS A 20 -5.50 3.84 -3.25
CA LYS A 20 -6.56 2.82 -3.29
C LYS A 20 -6.72 2.32 -4.72
N GLU A 21 -6.92 1.01 -4.89
CA GLU A 21 -7.21 0.45 -6.21
C GLU A 21 -8.54 0.99 -6.78
N ASP A 22 -9.50 1.27 -5.90
CA ASP A 22 -10.81 1.82 -6.26
C ASP A 22 -10.75 3.29 -6.72
N GLU A 23 -9.74 4.05 -6.29
CA GLU A 23 -9.57 5.47 -6.62
C GLU A 23 -8.10 5.79 -6.95
N PRO A 24 -7.62 5.39 -8.14
CA PRO A 24 -6.21 5.55 -8.53
C PRO A 24 -5.76 7.01 -8.71
N GLY A 25 -6.73 7.94 -8.84
CA GLY A 25 -6.50 9.38 -8.93
C GLY A 25 -6.68 10.13 -7.60
N GLY A 26 -7.01 9.41 -6.52
CA GLY A 26 -7.25 9.98 -5.20
C GLY A 26 -5.98 10.28 -4.40
N ASP A 27 -6.18 10.62 -3.13
CA ASP A 27 -5.09 10.89 -2.20
C ASP A 27 -4.20 9.66 -1.99
N THR A 28 -2.89 9.86 -2.17
CA THR A 28 -1.87 8.86 -1.83
C THR A 28 -1.68 8.83 -0.32
N LYS A 29 -1.82 7.65 0.27
CA LYS A 29 -1.52 7.41 1.67
C LYS A 29 -0.04 7.09 1.84
N LEU A 30 0.67 7.95 2.56
CA LEU A 30 2.08 7.75 2.88
C LEU A 30 2.21 6.82 4.10
N VAL A 31 2.84 5.66 3.91
CA VAL A 31 2.97 4.60 4.91
C VAL A 31 4.45 4.24 5.06
N ALA A 32 4.93 4.10 6.30
CA ALA A 32 6.30 3.68 6.54
C ALA A 32 6.52 2.22 6.10
N ARG A 33 7.65 1.94 5.43
CA ARG A 33 8.02 0.58 4.98
C ARG A 33 8.11 -0.42 6.14
N ALA A 34 8.39 0.06 7.35
CA ALA A 34 8.45 -0.77 8.56
C ALA A 34 7.10 -1.39 8.94
N LEU A 35 5.99 -0.81 8.47
CA LEU A 35 4.63 -1.35 8.66
C LEU A 35 4.18 -2.23 7.48
N LEU A 36 4.96 -2.25 6.40
CA LEU A 36 4.65 -2.97 5.19
C LEU A 36 5.47 -4.27 5.14
N PRO A 37 4.97 -5.30 4.46
CA PRO A 37 5.70 -6.55 4.27
C PRO A 37 7.02 -6.33 3.52
N GLU A 38 8.01 -7.15 3.81
CA GLU A 38 9.29 -7.13 3.11
C GLU A 38 9.10 -7.54 1.64
N GLY A 39 9.75 -6.83 0.72
CA GLY A 39 9.62 -7.10 -0.73
C GLY A 39 8.57 -6.26 -1.47
N ILE A 40 7.97 -5.24 -0.82
CA ILE A 40 7.17 -4.26 -1.55
C ILE A 40 7.98 -3.57 -2.65
N SER A 41 7.32 -3.35 -3.79
CA SER A 41 7.88 -2.66 -4.95
C SER A 41 6.86 -1.68 -5.51
N GLU A 42 7.31 -0.73 -6.32
CA GLU A 42 6.40 0.16 -7.05
C GLU A 42 5.51 -0.66 -8.00
N GLY A 43 4.21 -0.42 -7.96
CA GLY A 43 3.19 -1.20 -8.65
C GLY A 43 2.70 -2.44 -7.92
N CYS A 44 3.28 -2.80 -6.75
CA CYS A 44 2.78 -3.92 -5.95
C CYS A 44 1.38 -3.64 -5.43
N ARG A 45 0.56 -4.69 -5.39
CA ARG A 45 -0.75 -4.66 -4.76
C ARG A 45 -0.62 -5.08 -3.30
N LEU A 46 -1.27 -4.32 -2.44
CA LEU A 46 -1.31 -4.54 -1.01
C LEU A 46 -2.75 -4.72 -0.58
N LYS A 47 -3.01 -5.83 0.08
CA LYS A 47 -4.27 -6.12 0.76
C LYS A 47 -4.18 -5.57 2.17
N PHE A 48 -5.08 -4.67 2.54
CA PHE A 48 -5.24 -4.18 3.90
C PHE A 48 -6.44 -4.86 4.56
N GLU A 49 -6.17 -5.65 5.59
CA GLU A 49 -7.17 -6.40 6.33
C GLU A 49 -6.72 -6.55 7.79
N PHE A 50 -7.64 -6.44 8.76
CA PHE A 50 -7.31 -6.58 10.19
C PHE A 50 -6.14 -5.71 10.68
N LEU A 51 -5.99 -4.48 10.16
CA LEU A 51 -4.87 -3.57 10.47
C LEU A 51 -3.50 -4.09 10.01
N GLN A 52 -3.45 -5.08 9.12
CA GLN A 52 -2.23 -5.62 8.52
C GLN A 52 -2.22 -5.39 7.01
N TYR A 53 -1.02 -5.26 6.45
CA TYR A 53 -0.80 -5.17 5.00
C TYR A 53 -0.15 -6.47 4.51
N GLU A 54 -0.69 -7.05 3.46
CA GLU A 54 -0.17 -8.25 2.81
C GLU A 54 0.05 -7.98 1.31
N ILE A 55 1.15 -8.49 0.75
CA ILE A 55 1.39 -8.44 -0.70
C ILE A 55 0.52 -9.51 -1.36
N VAL A 56 -0.22 -9.13 -2.41
CA VAL A 56 -1.08 -10.02 -3.21
C VAL A 56 -0.69 -10.03 -4.68
#